data_AF-A0A8J5J8A4-F1
#
_entry.id   AF-A0A8J5J8A4-F1
#
_cell.length_a   1.000
_cell.length_b   1.000
_cell.length_c   1.000
_cell.angle_alpha   90.00
_cell.angle_beta   90.00
_cell.angle_gamma   90.00
#
_symmetry.space_group_name_H-M   'P 1'
#
loop_
_entity.id
_entity.type
_entity.pdbx_description
1 polymer ?
#
loop_
_entity_poly.entity_id
_entity_poly.type
_entity_poly.pdbx_seq_one_letter_code
_entity_poly.pdbx_strand_id
1 'polypeptide(L)'
;MSAEDVAKAFVQHYYTTFDTNRAGLSSLYQGVSNLSWEGQMSTGQQAIMAKLQGLPAVRHEYPTVDIQPSTSGNAMIIFVQGKMQIEDNNPIQFTQVFQLVAHQPGQYYIHNDVFRLHLKEVATKQEMRRRYQKLDSSRVTLMERQTLEKGDVSMLATLRIGELDKLVAAMRQKQAITQAAMEHYESEIGHIDREVASIMARYTPMCKRLEARRQERNELQHHLDAATKQFGDVLAATKSRLRASSHEHVQHIRQQASAELTSTRGYSLGRNSTVYQKSRK
;
A
#
# COMPACT_ATOMS: atom_id res chain seq x y z
N MET A 1 2.85 31.12 22.07
CA MET A 1 2.07 30.28 21.14
C MET A 1 2.76 28.94 21.07
N SER A 2 2.01 27.84 21.24
CA SER A 2 2.57 26.50 21.07
C SER A 2 2.86 26.25 19.57
N ALA A 3 3.71 25.26 19.26
CA ALA A 3 3.94 24.85 17.88
C ALA A 3 2.63 24.38 17.20
N GLU A 4 1.72 23.82 17.98
CA GLU A 4 0.41 23.37 17.53
C GLU A 4 -0.49 24.54 17.10
N ASP A 5 -0.51 25.63 17.89
CA ASP A 5 -1.26 26.84 17.55
C ASP A 5 -0.75 27.48 16.24
N VAL A 6 0.58 27.53 16.09
CA VAL A 6 1.24 28.06 14.88
C VAL A 6 0.86 27.22 13.67
N ALA A 7 0.94 25.90 13.77
CA ALA A 7 0.61 25.01 12.66
C ALA A 7 -0.87 25.08 12.26
N LYS A 8 -1.80 25.11 13.23
CA LYS A 8 -3.24 25.27 12.94
C LYS A 8 -3.54 26.60 12.26
N ALA A 9 -2.96 27.70 12.76
CA ALA A 9 -3.10 29.02 12.14
C ALA A 9 -2.51 29.05 10.73
N PHE A 10 -1.34 28.44 10.53
CA PHE A 10 -0.72 28.29 9.21
C PHE A 10 -1.61 27.54 8.23
N VAL A 11 -2.13 26.37 8.60
CA VAL A 11 -3.01 25.54 7.75
C VAL A 11 -4.24 26.34 7.35
N GLN A 12 -4.90 26.98 8.31
CA GLN A 12 -6.07 27.81 8.04
C GLN A 12 -5.74 28.96 7.07
N HIS A 13 -4.64 29.67 7.31
CA HIS A 13 -4.19 30.76 6.45
C HIS A 13 -3.83 30.27 5.04
N TYR A 14 -3.09 29.17 4.92
CA TYR A 14 -2.65 28.59 3.66
C TYR A 14 -3.85 28.24 2.78
N TYR A 15 -4.77 27.41 3.26
CA TYR A 15 -5.91 26.98 2.43
C TYR A 15 -6.89 28.11 2.13
N THR A 16 -7.15 29.01 3.09
CA THR A 16 -8.00 30.20 2.83
C THR A 16 -7.39 31.06 1.71
N THR A 17 -6.08 31.27 1.76
CA THR A 17 -5.36 32.05 0.74
C THR A 17 -5.31 31.30 -0.58
N PHE A 18 -5.13 29.98 -0.57
CA PHE A 18 -5.14 29.15 -1.78
C PHE A 18 -6.46 29.26 -2.55
N ASP A 19 -7.58 29.27 -1.83
CA ASP A 19 -8.94 29.29 -2.38
C ASP A 19 -9.34 30.69 -2.88
N THR A 20 -8.91 31.74 -2.18
CA THR A 20 -9.38 33.12 -2.43
C THR A 20 -8.39 34.03 -3.15
N ASN A 21 -7.09 33.86 -2.91
CA ASN A 21 -6.04 34.69 -3.48
C ASN A 21 -4.71 33.92 -3.57
N ARG A 22 -4.62 33.04 -4.56
CA ARG A 22 -3.46 32.15 -4.70
C ARG A 22 -2.13 32.89 -4.85
N ALA A 23 -2.13 34.10 -5.42
CA ALA A 23 -0.91 34.92 -5.53
C ALA A 23 -0.31 35.28 -4.16
N GLY A 24 -1.15 35.38 -3.12
CA GLY A 24 -0.72 35.64 -1.74
C GLY A 24 0.11 34.54 -1.10
N LEU A 25 0.14 33.32 -1.67
CA LEU A 25 0.96 32.22 -1.17
C LEU A 25 2.46 32.42 -1.41
N SER A 26 2.84 33.33 -2.31
CA SER A 26 4.25 33.56 -2.66
C SER A 26 5.13 33.80 -1.44
N SER A 27 4.67 34.59 -0.45
CA SER A 27 5.42 34.89 0.77
C SER A 27 5.69 33.70 1.68
N LEU A 28 4.99 32.58 1.48
CA LEU A 28 5.17 31.36 2.29
C LEU A 28 6.29 30.46 1.76
N TYR A 29 6.73 30.66 0.51
CA TYR A 29 7.79 29.88 -0.12
C TYR A 29 9.06 30.72 -0.31
N GLN A 30 10.21 30.03 -0.32
CA GLN A 30 11.55 30.60 -0.49
C GLN A 30 12.24 29.99 -1.71
N GLY A 31 13.42 30.50 -2.07
CA GLY A 31 14.23 29.97 -3.17
C GLY A 31 14.66 28.51 -2.97
N VAL A 32 14.73 28.04 -1.72
CA VAL A 32 15.11 26.67 -1.33
C VAL A 32 13.91 25.74 -1.13
N SER A 33 12.68 26.23 -1.30
CA SER A 33 11.47 25.43 -1.08
C SER A 33 11.28 24.40 -2.19
N ASN A 34 10.71 23.25 -1.84
CA ASN A 34 10.32 22.22 -2.79
C ASN A 34 8.83 21.90 -2.67
N LEU A 35 8.14 21.85 -3.81
CA LEU A 35 6.78 21.34 -3.95
C LEU A 35 6.81 20.05 -4.76
N SER A 36 6.18 18.99 -4.26
CA SER A 36 5.83 17.80 -5.03
C SER A 36 4.31 17.74 -5.19
N TRP A 37 3.81 18.03 -6.38
CA TRP A 37 2.38 18.01 -6.69
C TRP A 37 2.04 16.81 -7.56
N GLU A 38 1.31 15.83 -7.04
CA GLU A 38 0.95 14.60 -7.77
C GLU A 38 2.20 13.87 -8.35
N GLY A 39 3.32 13.91 -7.63
CA GLY A 39 4.59 13.31 -8.03
C GLY A 39 5.48 14.17 -8.92
N GLN A 40 5.03 15.34 -9.37
CA GLN A 40 5.87 16.30 -10.10
C GLN A 40 6.53 17.29 -9.15
N MET A 41 7.86 17.37 -9.19
CA MET A 41 8.63 18.26 -8.33
C MET A 41 8.88 19.63 -8.98
N SER A 42 8.65 20.70 -8.22
CA SER A 42 8.99 22.09 -8.53
C SER A 42 9.85 22.67 -7.40
N THR A 43 10.99 23.26 -7.73
CA THR A 43 11.92 23.85 -6.75
C THR A 43 11.98 25.36 -6.91
N GLY A 44 11.94 26.06 -5.77
CA GLY A 44 12.01 27.51 -5.68
C GLY A 44 10.67 28.22 -5.85
N GLN A 45 10.50 29.32 -5.11
CA GLN A 45 9.27 30.12 -5.05
C GLN A 45 8.63 30.38 -6.42
N GLN A 46 9.40 30.80 -7.44
CA GLN A 46 8.86 31.15 -8.75
C GLN A 46 8.22 29.95 -9.47
N ALA A 47 8.88 28.80 -9.48
CA ALA A 47 8.38 27.59 -10.14
C ALA A 47 7.18 27.01 -9.39
N ILE A 48 7.21 27.06 -8.06
CA ILE A 48 6.08 26.67 -7.19
C ILE A 48 4.86 27.55 -7.49
N MET A 49 5.02 28.88 -7.50
CA MET A 49 3.92 29.80 -7.76
C MET A 49 3.34 29.62 -9.16
N ALA A 50 4.18 29.41 -10.18
CA ALA A 50 3.71 29.10 -11.53
C ALA A 50 2.86 27.81 -11.55
N LYS A 51 3.29 26.75 -10.86
CA LYS A 51 2.53 25.49 -10.73
C LYS A 51 1.19 25.73 -10.03
N LEU A 52 1.18 26.43 -8.90
CA LEU A 52 -0.03 26.67 -8.12
C LEU A 52 -1.03 27.56 -8.87
N GLN A 53 -0.56 28.62 -9.53
CA GLN A 53 -1.41 29.53 -10.31
C GLN A 53 -2.05 28.84 -11.53
N GLY A 54 -1.39 27.84 -12.11
CA GLY A 54 -1.93 27.05 -13.22
C GLY A 54 -3.04 26.06 -12.84
N LEU A 55 -3.33 25.88 -11.55
CA LEU A 55 -4.39 24.99 -11.08
C LEU A 55 -5.79 25.62 -11.21
N PRO A 56 -6.85 24.83 -11.43
CA PRO A 56 -8.23 25.32 -11.46
C PRO A 56 -8.65 25.97 -10.13
N ALA A 57 -9.83 26.59 -10.12
CA ALA A 57 -10.44 27.06 -8.87
C ALA A 57 -10.77 25.87 -7.98
N VAL A 58 -10.40 25.96 -6.70
CA VAL A 58 -10.63 24.90 -5.73
C VAL A 58 -11.19 25.46 -4.43
N ARG A 59 -11.83 24.59 -3.66
CA ARG A 59 -12.29 24.88 -2.31
C ARG A 59 -11.88 23.75 -1.38
N HIS A 60 -11.15 24.06 -0.33
CA HIS A 60 -10.73 23.09 0.67
C HIS A 60 -11.76 23.02 1.81
N GLU A 61 -12.09 21.80 2.22
CA GLU A 61 -13.06 21.51 3.26
C GLU A 61 -12.49 20.58 4.33
N TYR A 62 -12.66 20.99 5.59
CA TYR A 62 -12.42 20.17 6.79
C TYR A 62 -11.03 19.51 6.86
N PRO A 63 -9.90 20.26 6.81
CA PRO A 63 -8.60 19.67 7.01
C PRO A 63 -8.43 19.20 8.46
N THR A 64 -8.25 17.90 8.66
CA THR A 64 -7.69 17.32 9.90
C THR A 64 -6.17 17.44 9.86
N VAL A 65 -5.57 17.83 10.98
CA VAL A 65 -4.13 18.11 11.06
C VAL A 65 -3.47 17.34 12.19
N ASP A 66 -2.33 16.74 11.88
CA ASP A 66 -1.42 16.14 12.86
C ASP A 66 -0.06 16.83 12.77
N ILE A 67 0.53 17.16 13.91
CA ILE A 67 1.72 18.01 13.99
C ILE A 67 2.79 17.30 14.81
N GLN A 68 4.02 17.24 14.27
CA GLN A 68 5.18 16.67 14.95
C GLN A 68 6.37 17.61 14.88
N PRO A 69 7.19 17.70 15.95
CA PRO A 69 8.48 18.36 15.87
C PRO A 69 9.41 17.60 14.91
N SER A 70 10.22 18.33 14.14
CA SER A 70 11.25 17.73 13.29
C SER A 70 12.53 17.42 14.09
N THR A 71 13.48 16.74 13.46
CA THR A 71 14.82 16.48 14.02
C THR A 71 15.62 17.76 14.23
N SER A 72 15.39 18.77 13.39
CA SER A 72 15.91 20.12 13.59
C SER A 72 14.97 20.92 14.50
N GLY A 73 15.46 21.45 15.62
CA GLY A 73 14.65 22.15 16.62
C GLY A 73 13.95 23.43 16.15
N ASN A 74 14.23 23.91 14.95
CA ASN A 74 13.57 25.04 14.30
C ASN A 74 12.57 24.61 13.22
N ALA A 75 12.21 23.33 13.12
CA ALA A 75 11.28 22.84 12.11
C ALA A 75 10.20 21.92 12.69
N MET A 76 9.07 21.88 12.00
CA MET A 76 7.94 21.02 12.33
C MET A 76 7.36 20.41 11.06
N ILE A 77 6.79 19.22 11.21
CA ILE A 77 6.09 18.48 10.16
C ILE A 77 4.61 18.58 10.46
N ILE A 78 3.84 18.98 9.45
CA ILE A 78 2.39 19.09 9.50
C ILE A 78 1.84 18.13 8.46
N PHE A 79 1.10 17.13 8.92
CA PHE A 79 0.33 16.24 8.08
C PHE A 79 -1.10 16.76 8.01
N VAL A 80 -1.62 16.93 6.79
CA VAL A 80 -2.98 17.39 6.54
C VAL A 80 -3.72 16.34 5.73
N GLN A 81 -4.93 16.01 6.16
CA GLN A 81 -5.88 15.23 5.38
C GLN A 81 -7.18 16.01 5.29
N GLY A 82 -7.75 16.12 4.09
CA GLY A 82 -8.97 16.89 3.88
C GLY A 82 -9.74 16.48 2.64
N LYS A 83 -10.74 17.28 2.29
CA LYS A 83 -11.42 17.21 0.99
C LYS A 83 -11.17 18.50 0.22
N MET A 84 -11.01 18.38 -1.09
CA MET A 84 -10.87 19.49 -2.00
C MET A 84 -11.91 19.34 -3.11
N GLN A 85 -12.72 20.37 -3.27
CA GLN A 85 -13.62 20.50 -4.40
C GLN A 85 -12.89 21.23 -5.52
N ILE A 86 -12.92 20.69 -6.73
CA ILE A 86 -12.36 21.35 -7.92
C ILE A 86 -13.55 21.85 -8.74
N GLU A 87 -13.66 23.17 -8.90
CA GLU A 87 -14.83 23.83 -9.49
C GLU A 87 -16.14 23.37 -8.79
N ASP A 88 -17.17 22.99 -9.56
CA ASP A 88 -18.46 22.52 -9.06
C ASP A 88 -18.57 20.98 -9.00
N ASN A 89 -17.44 20.26 -9.03
CA ASN A 89 -17.44 18.79 -8.98
C ASN A 89 -17.61 18.25 -7.56
N ASN A 90 -17.70 16.93 -7.41
CA ASN A 90 -17.75 16.29 -6.09
C ASN A 90 -16.42 16.48 -5.33
N PRO A 91 -16.44 16.76 -4.01
CA PRO A 91 -15.21 16.87 -3.21
C PRO A 91 -14.38 15.58 -3.22
N ILE A 92 -13.09 15.71 -3.52
CA ILE A 92 -12.10 14.63 -3.60
C ILE A 92 -11.25 14.64 -2.33
N GLN A 93 -10.93 13.48 -1.78
CA GLN A 93 -10.02 13.41 -0.64
C GLN A 93 -8.59 13.74 -1.08
N PHE A 94 -7.85 14.44 -0.24
CA PHE A 94 -6.43 14.71 -0.47
C PHE A 94 -5.64 14.59 0.82
N THR A 95 -4.34 14.41 0.66
CA THR A 95 -3.36 14.47 1.73
C THR A 95 -2.24 15.42 1.32
N GLN A 96 -1.80 16.23 2.25
CA GLN A 96 -0.70 17.17 2.05
C GLN A 96 0.22 17.19 3.26
N VAL A 97 1.53 17.25 3.02
CA VAL A 97 2.53 17.34 4.08
C VAL A 97 3.33 18.61 3.91
N PHE A 98 3.42 19.40 4.99
CA PHE A 98 4.26 20.57 5.05
C PHE A 98 5.39 20.36 6.05
N GLN A 99 6.61 20.73 5.66
CA GLN A 99 7.70 20.97 6.59
C GLN A 99 7.87 22.47 6.74
N LEU A 100 7.50 23.02 7.90
CA LEU A 100 7.74 24.42 8.21
C LEU A 100 9.08 24.57 8.89
N VAL A 101 9.83 25.60 8.50
CA VAL A 101 11.12 25.96 9.11
C VAL A 101 11.04 27.43 9.57
N ALA A 102 11.42 27.68 10.82
CA ALA A 102 11.53 29.02 11.37
C ALA A 102 12.74 29.74 10.76
N HIS A 103 12.50 30.90 10.17
CA HIS A 103 13.56 31.79 9.67
C HIS A 103 13.94 32.83 10.74
N GLN A 104 12.94 33.36 11.44
CA GLN A 104 13.07 34.30 12.55
C GLN A 104 12.03 33.98 13.63
N PRO A 105 12.15 34.49 14.86
CA PRO A 105 11.12 34.29 15.89
C PRO A 105 9.73 34.70 15.38
N GLY A 106 8.81 33.75 15.28
CA GLY A 106 7.45 33.95 14.78
C GLY A 106 7.30 33.97 13.25
N GLN A 107 8.38 33.82 12.49
CA GLN A 107 8.35 33.80 11.02
C GLN A 107 8.74 32.43 10.49
N TYR A 108 7.82 31.80 9.76
CA TYR A 108 7.98 30.45 9.21
C TYR A 108 7.84 30.49 7.69
N TYR A 109 8.56 29.61 7.00
CA TYR A 109 8.37 29.34 5.59
C TYR A 109 8.21 27.83 5.35
N ILE A 110 7.62 27.49 4.20
CA ILE A 110 7.42 26.12 3.76
C ILE A 110 8.71 25.63 3.11
N HIS A 111 9.43 24.71 3.74
CA HIS A 111 10.63 24.12 3.18
C HIS A 111 10.31 22.98 2.22
N ASN A 112 9.43 22.06 2.63
CA ASN A 112 8.92 20.99 1.78
C ASN A 112 7.39 20.99 1.81
N ASP A 113 6.81 20.77 0.65
CA ASP A 113 5.36 20.66 0.42
C ASP A 113 5.11 19.44 -0.48
N VAL A 114 4.32 18.48 -0.02
CA VAL A 114 4.02 17.25 -0.77
C VAL A 114 2.51 17.05 -0.79
N PHE A 115 1.92 17.13 -1.98
CA PHE A 115 0.48 17.03 -2.19
C PHE A 115 0.11 15.77 -3.01
N ARG A 116 -0.92 15.07 -2.55
CA ARG A 116 -1.52 13.89 -3.19
C ARG A 116 -3.04 13.94 -3.16
N LEU A 117 -3.67 13.70 -4.30
CA LEU A 117 -5.09 13.35 -4.39
C LEU A 117 -5.29 11.87 -4.09
N HIS A 118 -6.33 11.58 -3.30
CA HIS A 118 -6.91 10.25 -3.24
C HIS A 118 -7.93 10.15 -4.37
N LEU A 119 -7.42 9.90 -5.58
CA LEU A 119 -8.28 9.54 -6.69
C LEU A 119 -8.95 8.21 -6.35
N LYS A 120 -10.24 8.27 -6.03
CA LYS A 120 -11.07 7.07 -6.13
C LYS A 120 -11.19 6.79 -7.61
N GLU A 121 -10.65 5.66 -8.04
CA GLU A 121 -11.07 5.05 -9.28
C GLU A 121 -12.62 5.03 -9.27
N VAL A 122 -13.23 5.45 -10.39
CA VAL A 122 -14.68 5.48 -10.65
C VAL A 122 -15.40 6.82 -10.37
N ALA A 123 -15.31 7.75 -11.35
CA ALA A 123 -16.46 8.56 -11.75
C ALA A 123 -17.23 7.78 -12.83
N THR A 124 -18.17 6.96 -12.37
CA THR A 124 -18.98 6.02 -13.14
C THR A 124 -19.83 6.74 -14.18
N LYS A 125 -20.11 6.03 -15.29
CA LYS A 125 -21.13 6.24 -16.36
C LYS A 125 -22.35 7.14 -16.05
N GLN A 126 -22.75 7.32 -14.80
CA GLN A 126 -23.85 8.18 -14.35
C GLN A 126 -23.62 9.68 -14.60
N GLU A 127 -22.40 10.20 -14.40
CA GLU A 127 -22.13 11.63 -14.63
C GLU A 127 -22.09 11.97 -16.13
N MET A 128 -21.49 11.09 -16.96
CA MET A 128 -21.59 11.18 -18.41
C MET A 128 -23.04 11.07 -18.90
N ARG A 129 -23.84 10.13 -18.36
CA ARG A 129 -25.27 10.01 -18.68
C ARG A 129 -26.06 11.27 -18.34
N ARG A 130 -25.82 11.90 -17.19
CA ARG A 130 -26.48 13.16 -16.78
C ARG A 130 -26.14 14.32 -17.71
N ARG A 131 -24.88 14.44 -18.16
CA ARG A 131 -24.48 15.45 -19.17
C ARG A 131 -25.17 15.22 -20.52
N TYR A 132 -25.27 13.98 -20.97
CA TYR A 132 -25.98 13.65 -22.21
C TYR A 132 -27.50 13.90 -22.12
N GLN A 133 -28.11 13.61 -20.97
CA GLN A 133 -29.57 13.76 -20.77
C GLN A 133 -30.00 15.24 -20.68
N LYS A 134 -29.12 16.15 -20.22
CA LYS A 134 -29.37 17.59 -20.22
C LYS A 134 -29.34 18.23 -21.61
N LEU A 135 -28.60 17.66 -22.57
CA LEU A 135 -28.56 18.15 -23.95
C LEU A 135 -29.80 17.77 -24.78
N ASP A 136 -30.55 16.74 -24.36
CA ASP A 136 -31.70 16.23 -25.13
C ASP A 136 -33.02 16.94 -24.77
N SER A 137 -33.10 17.54 -23.58
CA SER A 137 -34.30 18.20 -23.06
C SER A 137 -34.68 19.53 -23.74
N SER A 138 -33.79 20.15 -24.52
CA SER A 138 -34.01 21.45 -25.16
C SER A 138 -34.25 21.37 -26.68
N ARG A 139 -34.31 20.17 -27.24
CA ARG A 139 -34.60 19.97 -28.67
C ARG A 139 -36.10 20.02 -28.90
N VAL A 140 -36.64 21.22 -29.13
CA VAL A 140 -37.88 21.38 -29.88
C VAL A 140 -37.68 20.61 -31.19
N THR A 141 -38.46 19.56 -31.42
CA THR A 141 -38.27 18.73 -32.60
C THR A 141 -38.54 19.59 -33.84
N LEU A 142 -37.71 19.43 -34.88
CA LEU A 142 -37.86 20.13 -36.17
C LEU A 142 -39.33 20.10 -36.67
N MET A 143 -40.00 18.98 -36.38
CA MET A 143 -41.39 18.68 -36.71
C MET A 143 -42.40 19.63 -36.04
N GLU A 144 -42.09 20.12 -34.84
CA GLU A 144 -42.92 21.03 -34.05
C GLU A 144 -42.78 22.49 -34.51
N ARG A 145 -41.67 22.84 -35.19
CA ARG A 145 -41.51 24.13 -35.89
C ARG A 145 -42.16 24.13 -37.27
N GLN A 146 -42.17 22.97 -37.95
CA GLN A 146 -42.69 22.81 -39.32
C GLN A 146 -44.20 23.02 -39.46
N THR A 147 -44.97 22.87 -38.38
CA THR A 147 -46.43 23.09 -38.38
C THR A 147 -46.83 24.56 -38.30
N LEU A 148 -45.87 25.47 -38.01
CA LEU A 148 -46.12 26.89 -37.79
C LEU A 148 -45.71 27.81 -38.95
N GLU A 149 -44.98 27.32 -39.95
CA GLU A 149 -44.41 28.17 -41.00
C GLU A 149 -45.28 28.22 -42.28
N LYS A 150 -45.90 29.37 -42.54
CA LYS A 150 -46.51 29.71 -43.84
C LYS A 150 -45.56 30.66 -44.60
N GLY A 151 -44.85 30.13 -45.60
CA GLY A 151 -43.92 30.90 -46.45
C GLY A 151 -43.67 30.21 -47.80
N ASP A 152 -43.04 30.94 -48.73
CA ASP A 152 -42.78 30.50 -50.11
C ASP A 152 -41.87 29.25 -50.18
N VAL A 153 -42.15 28.32 -51.11
CA VAL A 153 -41.60 26.95 -51.12
C VAL A 153 -40.08 26.92 -51.26
N SER A 154 -39.51 27.87 -52.01
CA SER A 154 -38.07 27.99 -52.24
C SER A 154 -37.30 28.43 -50.97
N MET A 155 -37.89 29.35 -50.20
CA MET A 155 -37.31 29.82 -48.95
C MET A 155 -37.30 28.71 -47.88
N LEU A 156 -38.39 27.93 -47.79
CA LEU A 156 -38.47 26.75 -46.92
C LEU A 156 -37.44 25.68 -47.28
N ALA A 157 -37.18 25.45 -48.58
CA ALA A 157 -36.15 24.51 -49.01
C ALA A 157 -34.74 24.97 -48.59
N THR A 158 -34.44 26.26 -48.72
CA THR A 158 -33.14 26.83 -48.32
C THR A 158 -32.91 26.73 -46.82
N LEU A 159 -33.94 27.01 -46.02
CA LEU A 159 -33.88 26.85 -44.55
C LEU A 159 -33.66 25.39 -44.14
N ARG A 160 -34.36 24.44 -44.77
CA ARG A 160 -34.20 23.00 -44.50
C ARG A 160 -32.80 22.49 -44.81
N ILE A 161 -32.19 22.95 -45.91
CA ILE A 161 -30.80 22.60 -46.26
C ILE A 161 -29.85 23.11 -45.17
N GLY A 162 -30.03 24.36 -44.72
CA GLY A 162 -29.21 24.92 -43.65
C GLY A 162 -29.38 24.22 -42.29
N GLU A 163 -30.57 23.70 -41.97
CA GLU A 163 -30.78 22.89 -40.76
C GLU A 163 -30.16 21.49 -40.88
N LEU A 164 -30.20 20.87 -42.06
CA LEU A 164 -29.52 19.60 -42.34
C LEU A 164 -28.01 19.75 -42.22
N ASP A 165 -27.42 20.82 -42.75
CA ASP A 165 -25.98 21.08 -42.65
C ASP A 165 -25.54 21.23 -41.18
N LYS A 166 -26.33 21.93 -40.36
CA LYS A 166 -26.10 22.06 -38.92
C LYS A 166 -26.18 20.71 -38.20
N LEU A 167 -27.15 19.87 -38.56
CA LEU A 167 -27.30 18.52 -38.01
C LEU A 167 -26.09 17.64 -38.36
N VAL A 168 -25.66 17.67 -39.62
CA VAL A 168 -24.48 16.92 -40.11
C VAL A 168 -23.22 17.39 -39.40
N ALA A 169 -23.02 18.70 -39.22
CA ALA A 169 -21.90 19.26 -38.48
C ALA A 169 -21.91 18.79 -37.01
N ALA A 170 -23.06 18.83 -36.34
CA ALA A 170 -23.20 18.35 -34.97
C ALA A 170 -22.94 16.84 -34.83
N MET A 171 -23.37 16.03 -35.81
CA MET A 171 -23.08 14.59 -35.82
C MET A 171 -21.58 14.32 -36.00
N ARG A 172 -20.92 15.02 -36.94
CA ARG A 172 -19.46 14.90 -37.14
C ARG A 172 -18.69 15.31 -35.90
N GLN A 173 -19.09 16.39 -35.23
CA GLN A 173 -18.48 16.82 -33.98
C GLN A 173 -18.65 15.76 -32.88
N LYS A 174 -19.85 15.19 -32.72
CA LYS A 174 -20.11 14.12 -31.75
C LYS A 174 -19.30 12.86 -32.05
N GLN A 175 -19.16 12.50 -33.33
CA GLN A 175 -18.32 11.37 -33.76
C GLN A 175 -16.85 11.62 -33.41
N ALA A 176 -16.32 12.80 -33.74
CA ALA A 176 -14.93 13.16 -33.44
C ALA A 176 -14.62 13.14 -31.93
N ILE A 177 -15.51 13.68 -31.09
CA ILE A 177 -15.36 13.64 -29.63
C ILE A 177 -15.35 12.20 -29.12
N THR A 178 -16.24 11.36 -29.65
CA THR A 178 -16.35 9.96 -29.23
C THR A 178 -15.10 9.18 -29.62
N GLN A 179 -14.59 9.40 -30.83
CA GLN A 179 -13.39 8.75 -31.34
C GLN A 179 -12.14 9.18 -30.55
N ALA A 180 -11.98 10.47 -30.26
CA ALA A 180 -10.89 10.97 -29.42
C ALA A 180 -10.94 10.39 -28.00
N ALA A 181 -12.15 10.21 -27.43
CA ALA A 181 -12.31 9.56 -26.14
C ALA A 181 -11.92 8.07 -26.18
N MET A 182 -12.24 7.36 -27.27
CA MET A 182 -11.81 5.97 -27.47
C MET A 182 -10.29 5.86 -27.56
N GLU A 183 -9.64 6.70 -28.35
CA GLU A 183 -8.17 6.73 -28.49
C GLU A 183 -7.48 7.01 -27.14
N HIS A 184 -8.03 7.91 -26.33
CA HIS A 184 -7.55 8.16 -24.97
C HIS A 184 -7.63 6.90 -24.10
N TYR A 185 -8.78 6.22 -24.07
CA TYR A 185 -8.96 5.01 -23.28
C TYR A 185 -8.08 3.86 -23.75
N GLU A 186 -7.86 3.72 -25.06
CA GLU A 186 -6.92 2.72 -25.59
C GLU A 186 -5.48 2.99 -25.11
N SER A 187 -5.06 4.25 -25.07
CA SER A 187 -3.75 4.62 -24.51
C SER A 187 -3.65 4.34 -23.01
N GLU A 188 -4.70 4.59 -22.24
CA GLU A 188 -4.74 4.27 -20.80
C GLU A 188 -4.69 2.76 -20.56
N ILE A 189 -5.47 1.96 -21.29
CA ILE A 189 -5.43 0.50 -21.22
C ILE A 189 -4.02 0.00 -21.52
N GLY A 190 -3.39 0.51 -22.58
CA GLY A 190 -2.01 0.14 -22.92
C GLY A 190 -0.96 0.60 -21.89
N HIS A 191 -1.24 1.63 -21.09
CA HIS A 191 -0.39 1.98 -19.95
C HIS A 191 -0.53 0.97 -18.82
N ILE A 192 -1.78 0.63 -18.45
CA ILE A 192 -2.08 -0.36 -17.41
C ILE A 192 -1.46 -1.72 -17.76
N ASP A 193 -1.58 -2.18 -19.00
CA ASP A 193 -0.99 -3.45 -19.44
C ASP A 193 0.53 -3.48 -19.26
N ARG A 194 1.22 -2.37 -19.56
CA ARG A 194 2.67 -2.24 -19.34
C ARG A 194 3.04 -2.24 -17.87
N GLU A 195 2.25 -1.58 -17.02
CA GLU A 195 2.46 -1.60 -15.57
C GLU A 195 2.26 -3.00 -14.98
N VAL A 196 1.19 -3.71 -15.39
CA VAL A 196 0.93 -5.09 -15.00
C VAL A 196 2.11 -5.99 -15.39
N ALA A 197 2.59 -5.88 -16.63
CA ALA A 197 3.75 -6.65 -17.09
C ALA A 197 5.01 -6.35 -16.27
N SER A 198 5.26 -5.08 -15.95
CA SER A 198 6.39 -4.63 -15.13
C SER A 198 6.30 -5.15 -13.68
N ILE A 199 5.11 -5.13 -13.09
CA ILE A 199 4.87 -5.69 -11.76
C ILE A 199 5.08 -7.20 -11.77
N MET A 200 4.53 -7.91 -12.75
CA MET A 200 4.68 -9.36 -12.87
C MET A 200 6.14 -9.77 -13.05
N ALA A 201 6.93 -9.01 -13.83
CA ALA A 201 8.37 -9.24 -13.97
C ALA A 201 9.13 -9.18 -12.64
N ARG A 202 8.67 -8.36 -11.66
CA ARG A 202 9.23 -8.31 -10.30
C ARG A 202 8.62 -9.34 -9.35
N TYR A 203 7.32 -9.63 -9.50
CA TYR A 203 6.59 -10.55 -8.63
C TYR A 203 6.99 -12.00 -8.85
N THR A 204 7.09 -12.46 -10.11
CA THR A 204 7.47 -13.84 -10.46
C THR A 204 8.79 -14.32 -9.81
N PRO A 205 9.91 -13.58 -9.85
CA PRO A 205 11.14 -14.02 -9.21
C PRO A 205 11.04 -14.04 -7.67
N MET A 206 10.19 -13.20 -7.06
CA MET A 206 9.93 -13.25 -5.62
C MET A 206 9.19 -14.54 -5.23
N CYS A 207 8.18 -14.96 -6.01
CA CYS A 207 7.50 -16.23 -5.79
C CYS A 207 8.45 -17.42 -5.86
N LYS A 208 9.29 -17.48 -6.91
CA LYS A 208 10.31 -18.54 -7.06
C LYS A 208 11.29 -18.57 -5.88
N ARG A 209 11.74 -17.40 -5.42
CA ARG A 209 12.64 -17.29 -4.26
C ARG A 209 11.97 -17.74 -2.97
N LEU A 210 10.69 -17.40 -2.78
CA LEU A 210 9.92 -17.83 -1.61
C LEU A 210 9.76 -19.36 -1.59
N GLU A 211 9.46 -19.97 -2.73
CA GLU A 211 9.37 -21.43 -2.87
C GLU A 211 10.70 -22.11 -2.55
N ALA A 212 11.81 -21.62 -3.10
CA ALA A 212 13.15 -22.14 -2.80
C ALA A 212 13.46 -22.04 -1.30
N ARG A 213 13.16 -20.91 -0.65
CA ARG A 213 13.35 -20.76 0.81
C ARG A 213 12.47 -21.68 1.64
N ARG A 214 11.26 -21.99 1.18
CA ARG A 214 10.38 -22.97 1.84
C ARG A 214 10.97 -24.38 1.72
N GLN A 215 11.54 -24.73 0.57
CA GLN A 215 12.22 -26.01 0.36
C GLN A 215 13.44 -26.15 1.27
N GLU A 216 14.36 -25.18 1.27
CA GLU A 216 15.54 -25.16 2.14
C GLU A 216 15.17 -25.31 3.63
N ARG A 217 14.13 -24.59 4.08
CA ARG A 217 13.64 -24.72 5.46
C ARG A 217 13.15 -26.14 5.75
N ASN A 218 12.44 -26.78 4.83
CA ASN A 218 11.95 -28.15 5.02
C ASN A 218 13.11 -29.15 5.09
N GLU A 219 14.15 -28.97 4.27
CA GLU A 219 15.37 -29.80 4.34
C GLU A 219 16.07 -29.64 5.69
N LEU A 220 16.25 -28.40 6.16
CA LEU A 220 16.80 -28.14 7.49
C LEU A 220 15.96 -28.75 8.61
N GLN A 221 14.63 -28.72 8.49
CA GLN A 221 13.75 -29.39 9.44
C GLN A 221 13.98 -30.90 9.46
N HIS A 222 14.10 -31.53 8.29
CA HIS A 222 14.41 -32.96 8.21
C HIS A 222 15.77 -33.30 8.84
N HIS A 223 16.80 -32.46 8.63
CA HIS A 223 18.10 -32.63 9.28
C HIS A 223 18.00 -32.52 10.81
N LEU A 224 17.22 -31.56 11.32
CA LEU A 224 16.99 -31.38 12.75
C LEU A 224 16.27 -32.59 13.36
N ASP A 225 15.24 -33.09 12.70
CA ASP A 225 14.48 -34.27 13.14
C ASP A 225 15.39 -35.52 13.17
N ALA A 226 16.23 -35.69 12.14
CA ALA A 226 17.20 -36.78 12.09
C ALA A 226 18.24 -36.70 13.21
N ALA A 227 18.80 -35.52 13.47
CA ALA A 227 19.74 -35.30 14.56
C ALA A 227 19.11 -35.56 15.93
N THR A 228 17.85 -35.11 16.12
CA THR A 228 17.08 -35.35 17.35
C THR A 228 16.87 -36.85 17.59
N LYS A 229 16.53 -37.59 16.53
CA LYS A 229 16.39 -39.06 16.60
C LYS A 229 17.70 -39.74 16.95
N GLN A 230 18.80 -39.39 16.28
CA GLN A 230 20.13 -39.94 16.57
C GLN A 230 20.54 -39.69 18.02
N PHE A 231 20.29 -38.48 18.55
CA PHE A 231 20.57 -38.17 19.94
C PHE A 231 19.75 -39.05 20.90
N GLY A 232 18.46 -39.25 20.60
CA GLY A 232 17.59 -40.17 21.33
C GLY A 232 18.13 -41.62 21.34
N ASP A 233 18.58 -42.11 20.19
CA ASP A 233 19.13 -43.46 20.04
C ASP A 233 20.43 -43.63 20.85
N VAL A 234 21.33 -42.64 20.83
CA VAL A 234 22.56 -42.64 21.63
C VAL A 234 22.25 -42.66 23.12
N LEU A 235 21.31 -41.84 23.58
CA LEU A 235 20.89 -41.84 24.99
C LEU A 235 20.28 -43.17 25.40
N ALA A 236 19.41 -43.75 24.58
CA ALA A 236 18.80 -45.05 24.83
C ALA A 236 19.85 -46.16 24.92
N ALA A 237 20.78 -46.21 23.97
CA ALA A 237 21.87 -47.19 23.94
C ALA A 237 22.83 -47.03 25.15
N THR A 238 23.13 -45.79 25.53
CA THR A 238 23.98 -45.49 26.69
C THR A 238 23.29 -45.91 27.99
N LYS A 239 22.01 -45.58 28.15
CA LYS A 239 21.20 -46.00 29.31
C LYS A 239 21.10 -47.52 29.42
N SER A 240 20.93 -48.22 28.30
CA SER A 240 20.90 -49.68 28.27
C SER A 240 22.25 -50.27 28.72
N ARG A 241 23.36 -49.77 28.16
CA ARG A 241 24.72 -50.21 28.53
C ARG A 241 25.05 -49.96 30.00
N LEU A 242 24.72 -48.80 30.54
CA LEU A 242 24.94 -48.48 31.95
C LEU A 242 24.17 -49.44 32.88
N ARG A 243 22.92 -49.76 32.53
CA ARG A 243 22.12 -50.74 33.29
C ARG A 243 22.73 -52.14 33.26
N ALA A 244 23.15 -52.60 32.07
CA ALA A 244 23.79 -53.90 31.91
C ALA A 244 25.10 -53.98 32.70
N SER A 245 25.98 -52.98 32.56
CA SER A 245 27.26 -52.92 33.28
C SER A 245 27.09 -52.87 34.81
N SER A 246 26.12 -52.09 35.31
CA SER A 246 25.80 -52.07 36.74
C SER A 246 25.34 -53.46 37.22
N HIS A 247 24.51 -54.15 36.44
CA HIS A 247 24.07 -55.51 36.76
C HIS A 247 25.24 -56.51 36.77
N GLU A 248 26.09 -56.49 35.76
CA GLU A 248 27.30 -57.33 35.68
C GLU A 248 28.26 -57.06 36.84
N HIS A 249 28.46 -55.78 37.21
CA HIS A 249 29.31 -55.41 38.33
C HIS A 249 28.79 -55.98 39.66
N VAL A 250 27.48 -55.89 39.91
CA VAL A 250 26.85 -56.50 41.09
C VAL A 250 26.98 -58.02 41.08
N GLN A 251 26.83 -58.66 39.91
CA GLN A 251 27.05 -60.10 39.78
C GLN A 251 28.50 -60.49 40.08
N HIS A 252 29.47 -59.72 39.58
CA HIS A 252 30.89 -59.96 39.82
C HIS A 252 31.26 -59.82 41.30
N ILE A 253 30.81 -58.75 41.97
CA ILE A 253 31.00 -58.57 43.41
C ILE A 253 30.41 -59.76 44.17
N ARG A 254 29.19 -60.19 43.81
CA ARG A 254 28.55 -61.34 44.45
C ARG A 254 29.35 -62.63 44.25
N GLN A 255 29.90 -62.85 43.06
CA GLN A 255 30.74 -64.01 42.77
C GLN A 255 32.05 -63.97 43.58
N GLN A 256 32.73 -62.82 43.63
CA GLN A 256 33.95 -62.64 44.41
C GLN A 256 33.71 -62.87 45.91
N ALA A 257 32.69 -62.22 46.49
CA ALA A 257 32.32 -62.42 47.89
C ALA A 257 31.94 -63.88 48.18
N SER A 258 31.27 -64.56 47.24
CA SER A 258 30.95 -65.99 47.38
C SER A 258 32.21 -66.87 47.33
N ALA A 259 33.18 -66.54 46.47
CA ALA A 259 34.45 -67.25 46.37
C ALA A 259 35.31 -67.05 47.62
N GLU A 260 35.41 -65.83 48.13
CA GLU A 260 36.09 -65.52 49.39
C GLU A 260 35.47 -66.30 50.56
N LEU A 261 34.15 -66.22 50.74
CA LEU A 261 33.46 -66.96 51.80
C LEU A 261 33.64 -68.49 51.66
N THR A 262 33.67 -69.00 50.44
CA THR A 262 33.95 -70.42 50.16
C THR A 262 35.37 -70.78 50.58
N SER A 263 36.36 -69.93 50.27
CA SER A 263 37.76 -70.15 50.64
C SER A 263 37.96 -70.16 52.16
N THR A 264 37.31 -69.24 52.90
CA THR A 264 37.38 -69.16 54.35
C THR A 264 36.68 -70.35 55.02
N ARG A 265 35.56 -70.83 54.47
CA ARG A 265 34.77 -71.94 55.04
C ARG A 265 35.30 -73.32 54.65
N GLY A 266 36.06 -73.43 53.56
CA GLY A 266 36.61 -74.69 53.05
C GLY A 266 35.63 -75.55 52.23
N TYR A 267 34.41 -75.08 51.98
CA TYR A 267 33.40 -75.75 51.14
C TYR A 267 32.45 -74.75 50.49
N SER A 268 31.96 -75.05 49.28
CA SER A 268 31.06 -74.16 48.53
C SER A 268 29.61 -74.27 49.02
N LEU A 269 28.83 -73.20 48.89
CA LEU A 269 27.37 -73.17 49.14
C LEU A 269 26.55 -72.91 47.87
N GLY A 270 27.20 -73.01 46.70
CA GLY A 270 26.54 -72.83 45.41
C GLY A 270 25.58 -73.98 45.09
N ARG A 271 24.88 -73.86 43.95
CA ARG A 271 23.89 -74.85 43.47
C ARG A 271 24.45 -76.27 43.28
N ASN A 272 25.78 -76.37 43.18
CA ASN A 272 26.53 -77.61 42.99
C ASN A 272 27.13 -78.13 44.31
N SER A 273 26.83 -77.48 45.44
CA SER A 273 27.25 -77.88 46.79
C SER A 273 26.43 -79.07 47.29
N THR A 274 27.07 -79.94 48.07
CA THR A 274 26.43 -81.03 48.81
C THR A 274 25.38 -80.56 49.82
N VAL A 275 25.40 -79.28 50.23
CA VAL A 275 24.39 -78.68 51.13
C VAL A 275 23.03 -78.47 50.41
N TYR A 276 23.02 -78.40 49.08
CA TYR A 276 21.83 -78.15 48.26
C TYR A 276 21.43 -79.36 47.40
N GLN A 277 21.64 -80.59 47.89
CA GLN A 277 21.03 -81.75 47.26
C GLN A 277 19.52 -81.72 47.53
N LYS A 278 18.70 -81.57 46.49
CA LYS A 278 17.26 -81.83 46.59
C LYS A 278 17.08 -83.25 47.13
N SER A 279 16.36 -83.37 48.25
CA SER A 279 15.91 -84.67 48.76
C SER A 279 15.28 -85.46 47.62
N ARG A 280 15.89 -86.60 47.26
CA ARG A 280 15.23 -87.59 46.41
C ARG A 280 14.09 -88.16 47.25
N LYS A 281 12.86 -88.02 46.73
CA LYS A 281 11.70 -88.75 47.24
C LYS A 281 12.00 -90.24 47.32
#